data_AF-A0A974X0Q8-F1
#
_entry.id   AF-A0A974X0Q8-F1
#
_cell.length_a   1.000
_cell.length_b   1.000
_cell.length_c   1.000
_cell.angle_alpha   90.00
_cell.angle_beta   90.00
_cell.angle_gamma   90.00
#
_symmetry.space_group_name_H-M   'P 1'
#
loop_
_entity.id
_entity.type
_entity.pdbx_description
1 polymer ?
#
loop_
_entity_poly.entity_id
_entity_poly.type
_entity_poly.pdbx_seq_one_letter_code
_entity_poly.pdbx_strand_id
1 'polypeptide(L)'
;MVKLIKYLVIIAALCVAGVFIWKHFFGKSEVEIIKEQIYSLASEASKKAGESIPSAIIHAKTVENFFTDPCYINVGTQMFSGKYSQIQIGASCMRYRQMFKQIKFTAHDLEVNLTGTGTATAFLTAELRGITRSGRNINAFRELECSFVFHKDKWLISKVNIRRIIEK
;
A
#
# COMPACT_ATOMS: atom_id res chain seq x y z
N MET A 1 -29.22 18.26 -40.54
CA MET A 1 -29.12 17.33 -39.38
C MET A 1 -28.14 16.17 -39.60
N VAL A 2 -28.21 15.40 -40.68
CA VAL A 2 -27.36 14.20 -40.90
C VAL A 2 -25.84 14.50 -40.91
N LYS A 3 -25.41 15.64 -41.47
CA LYS A 3 -23.98 16.04 -41.48
C LYS A 3 -23.44 16.34 -40.06
N LEU A 4 -24.22 17.01 -39.22
CA LEU A 4 -23.86 17.30 -37.82
C LEU A 4 -23.72 16.02 -36.99
N ILE A 5 -24.61 15.05 -37.21
CA ILE A 5 -24.54 13.73 -36.55
C ILE A 5 -23.28 12.97 -37.00
N LYS A 6 -22.90 13.00 -38.28
CA LYS A 6 -21.66 12.39 -38.76
C LYS A 6 -20.41 12.99 -38.10
N TYR A 7 -20.34 14.32 -37.97
CA TYR A 7 -19.20 14.96 -37.31
C TYR A 7 -19.13 14.63 -35.82
N LEU A 8 -20.28 14.58 -35.12
CA LEU A 8 -20.32 14.17 -33.72
C LEU A 8 -19.83 12.73 -33.51
N VAL A 9 -20.20 11.80 -34.40
CA VAL A 9 -19.73 10.40 -34.34
C VAL A 9 -18.22 10.31 -34.57
N ILE A 10 -17.67 11.08 -35.52
CA ILE A 10 -16.22 11.11 -35.79
C ILE A 10 -15.45 11.70 -34.61
N ILE A 11 -15.93 12.78 -34.00
CA ILE A 11 -15.32 13.38 -32.81
C ILE A 11 -15.36 12.41 -31.63
N ALA A 12 -16.49 11.74 -31.40
CA ALA A 12 -16.61 10.74 -30.35
C ALA A 12 -15.62 9.57 -30.55
N ALA A 13 -15.49 9.08 -31.80
CA ALA A 13 -14.53 8.03 -32.14
C ALA A 13 -13.08 8.47 -31.91
N LEU A 14 -12.73 9.72 -32.27
CA LEU A 14 -11.41 10.31 -32.02
C LEU A 14 -11.11 10.44 -30.52
N CYS A 15 -12.08 10.87 -29.71
CA CYS A 15 -11.92 10.95 -28.26
C CYS A 15 -11.68 9.57 -27.62
N VAL A 16 -12.45 8.55 -28.03
CA VAL A 16 -12.27 7.18 -27.54
C VAL A 16 -10.90 6.62 -27.95
N ALA A 17 -10.50 6.80 -29.21
CA ALA A 17 -9.19 6.40 -29.70
C ALA A 17 -8.06 7.12 -28.96
N GLY A 18 -8.21 8.44 -28.71
CA GLY A 18 -7.26 9.23 -27.94
C GLY A 18 -7.08 8.73 -26.51
N VAL A 19 -8.18 8.43 -25.81
CA VAL A 19 -8.13 7.84 -24.46
C VAL A 19 -7.46 6.46 -24.47
N PHE A 20 -7.74 5.64 -25.49
CA PHE A 20 -7.17 4.31 -25.62
C PHE A 20 -5.65 4.36 -25.87
N ILE A 21 -5.20 5.17 -26.82
CA ILE A 21 -3.78 5.39 -27.12
C ILE A 21 -3.06 5.96 -25.90
N TRP A 22 -3.67 6.92 -25.22
CA TRP A 22 -3.07 7.53 -24.03
C TRP A 22 -2.89 6.52 -22.90
N LYS A 23 -3.90 5.68 -22.62
CA LYS A 23 -3.78 4.60 -21.62
C LYS A 23 -2.72 3.57 -21.99
N HIS A 24 -2.57 3.25 -23.27
CA HIS A 24 -1.63 2.21 -23.71
C HIS A 24 -0.17 2.71 -23.71
N PHE A 25 0.06 3.96 -24.12
CA PHE A 25 1.41 4.52 -24.21
C PHE A 25 1.90 5.22 -22.95
N PHE A 26 1.00 5.78 -22.14
CA PHE A 26 1.37 6.54 -20.93
C PHE A 26 0.74 5.96 -19.65
N GLY A 27 0.14 4.77 -19.72
CA GLY A 27 -0.30 4.04 -18.54
C GLY A 27 0.90 3.73 -17.64
N LYS A 28 0.71 3.89 -16.32
CA LYS A 28 1.73 3.47 -15.34
C LYS A 28 1.96 1.97 -15.46
N SER A 29 3.22 1.55 -15.38
CA SER A 29 3.54 0.12 -15.28
C SER A 29 2.99 -0.44 -13.97
N GLU A 30 2.68 -1.73 -13.94
CA GLU A 30 2.20 -2.40 -12.71
C GLU A 30 3.21 -2.26 -11.56
N VAL A 31 4.51 -2.28 -11.89
CA VAL A 31 5.62 -2.00 -10.97
C VAL A 31 5.46 -0.63 -10.32
N GLU A 32 5.21 0.41 -11.11
CA GLU A 32 5.07 1.78 -10.58
C GLU A 32 3.83 1.91 -9.70
N ILE A 33 2.71 1.28 -10.10
CA ILE A 33 1.48 1.25 -9.30
C ILE A 33 1.73 0.62 -7.93
N ILE A 34 2.40 -0.53 -7.89
CA ILE A 34 2.73 -1.22 -6.63
C ILE A 34 3.67 -0.35 -5.76
N LYS A 35 4.65 0.32 -6.37
CA LYS A 35 5.56 1.23 -5.64
C LYS A 35 4.80 2.38 -4.99
N GLU A 36 3.97 3.08 -5.77
CA GLU A 36 3.11 4.15 -5.26
C GLU A 36 2.16 3.67 -4.17
N GLN A 37 1.64 2.45 -4.31
CA GLN A 37 0.79 1.83 -3.31
C GLN A 37 1.52 1.60 -1.98
N ILE A 38 2.78 1.15 -2.01
CA ILE A 38 3.62 0.99 -0.81
C ILE A 38 3.92 2.34 -0.16
N TYR A 39 4.27 3.36 -0.94
CA TYR A 39 4.49 4.70 -0.40
C TYR A 39 3.23 5.31 0.20
N SER A 40 2.08 5.09 -0.44
CA SER A 40 0.77 5.51 0.07
C SER A 40 0.44 4.79 1.38
N LEU A 41 0.66 3.47 1.45
CA LEU A 41 0.48 2.71 2.68
C LEU A 41 1.39 3.24 3.81
N ALA A 42 2.67 3.53 3.54
CA ALA A 42 3.58 4.08 4.53
C ALA A 42 3.13 5.46 5.02
N SER A 43 2.62 6.31 4.12
CA SER A 43 2.04 7.62 4.46
C SER A 43 0.80 7.46 5.33
N GLU A 44 -0.14 6.61 4.94
CA GLU A 44 -1.39 6.37 5.67
C GLU A 44 -1.13 5.73 7.04
N ALA A 45 -0.14 4.84 7.16
CA ALA A 45 0.27 4.23 8.43
C ALA A 45 1.02 5.21 9.35
N SER A 46 1.56 6.31 8.80
CA SER A 46 2.25 7.36 9.56
C SER A 46 1.26 8.24 10.33
N LYS A 47 1.70 8.79 11.46
CA LYS A 47 0.93 9.67 12.33
C LYS A 47 1.64 10.99 12.54
N LYS A 48 0.92 12.09 12.28
CA LYS A 48 1.40 13.46 12.58
C LYS A 48 1.15 13.82 14.05
N ALA A 49 1.97 14.71 14.60
CA ALA A 49 1.70 15.30 15.90
C ALA A 49 0.38 16.08 15.88
N GLY A 50 -0.46 15.89 16.90
CA GLY A 50 -1.77 16.53 16.97
C GLY A 50 -2.85 15.93 16.07
N GLU A 51 -2.63 14.74 15.47
CA GLU A 51 -3.65 14.01 14.70
C GLU A 51 -4.95 13.84 15.52
N SER A 52 -6.08 14.24 14.92
CA SER A 52 -7.40 14.11 15.54
C SER A 52 -7.93 12.68 15.47
N ILE A 53 -8.85 12.31 16.37
CA ILE A 53 -9.45 10.97 16.39
C ILE A 53 -10.15 10.63 15.06
N PRO A 54 -10.97 11.52 14.45
CA PRO A 54 -11.58 11.23 13.15
C PRO A 54 -10.55 10.97 12.05
N SER A 55 -9.46 11.75 12.01
CA SER A 55 -8.37 11.54 11.04
C SER A 55 -7.68 10.20 11.25
N ALA A 56 -7.41 9.80 12.50
CA ALA A 56 -6.83 8.50 12.82
C ALA A 56 -7.71 7.34 12.33
N ILE A 57 -9.03 7.44 12.51
CA ILE A 57 -10.00 6.42 12.03
C ILE A 57 -9.96 6.32 10.51
N ILE A 58 -9.98 7.45 9.80
CA ILE A 58 -9.91 7.49 8.34
C ILE A 58 -8.62 6.80 7.86
N HIS A 59 -7.47 7.20 8.38
CA HIS A 59 -6.19 6.61 8.00
C HIS A 59 -6.15 5.10 8.29
N ALA A 60 -6.64 4.66 9.45
CA ALA A 60 -6.70 3.24 9.75
C ALA A 60 -7.58 2.49 8.75
N LYS A 61 -8.75 3.03 8.39
CA LYS A 61 -9.62 2.45 7.35
C LYS A 61 -8.97 2.45 5.97
N THR A 62 -8.22 3.48 5.61
CA THR A 62 -7.46 3.49 4.36
C THR A 62 -6.41 2.38 4.37
N VAL A 63 -5.69 2.19 5.48
CA VAL A 63 -4.71 1.10 5.64
C VAL A 63 -5.34 -0.28 5.41
N GLU A 64 -6.56 -0.54 5.91
CA GLU A 64 -7.27 -1.81 5.69
C GLU A 64 -7.40 -2.16 4.20
N ASN A 65 -7.63 -1.16 3.35
CA ASN A 65 -7.92 -1.34 1.93
C ASN A 65 -6.72 -1.77 1.07
N PHE A 66 -5.51 -1.74 1.63
CA PHE A 66 -4.28 -2.18 0.96
C PHE A 66 -4.05 -3.69 1.04
N PHE A 67 -4.76 -4.41 1.92
CA PHE A 67 -4.54 -5.82 2.19
C PHE A 67 -5.65 -6.69 1.60
N THR A 68 -5.39 -7.97 1.37
CA THR A 68 -6.46 -8.95 1.13
C THR A 68 -7.19 -9.29 2.42
N ASP A 69 -8.37 -9.91 2.30
CA ASP A 69 -9.08 -10.50 3.43
C ASP A 69 -9.25 -12.02 3.20
N PRO A 70 -8.51 -12.89 3.92
CA PRO A 70 -7.47 -12.58 4.91
C PRO A 70 -6.12 -12.23 4.25
N CYS A 71 -5.25 -11.54 5.00
CA CYS A 71 -3.84 -11.33 4.69
C CYS A 71 -2.96 -12.09 5.68
N TYR A 72 -1.88 -12.72 5.19
CA TYR A 72 -0.95 -13.46 6.03
C TYR A 72 0.21 -12.57 6.49
N ILE A 73 0.44 -12.49 7.79
CA ILE A 73 1.55 -11.71 8.37
C ILE A 73 2.48 -12.68 9.09
N ASN A 74 3.79 -12.61 8.82
CA ASN A 74 4.82 -13.34 9.52
C ASN A 74 5.93 -12.39 9.98
N VAL A 75 6.00 -12.17 11.29
CA VAL A 75 6.97 -11.26 11.91
C VAL A 75 8.08 -11.99 12.66
N GLY A 76 8.36 -13.24 12.29
CA GLY A 76 9.45 -14.03 12.83
C GLY A 76 9.24 -14.54 14.26
N THR A 77 8.07 -14.26 14.86
CA THR A 77 7.62 -14.80 16.14
C THR A 77 6.23 -15.43 15.95
N GLN A 78 6.03 -16.64 16.47
CA GLN A 78 4.76 -17.36 16.29
C GLN A 78 3.57 -16.62 16.90
N MET A 79 3.78 -15.88 17.99
CA MET A 79 2.73 -15.13 18.69
C MET A 79 2.07 -14.03 17.85
N PHE A 80 2.80 -13.44 16.90
CA PHE A 80 2.31 -12.33 16.06
C PHE A 80 2.21 -12.70 14.58
N SER A 81 2.38 -13.98 14.26
CA SER A 81 2.30 -14.49 12.88
C SER A 81 0.99 -15.24 12.68
N GLY A 82 0.28 -14.97 11.58
CA GLY A 82 -1.02 -15.57 11.32
C GLY A 82 -1.79 -14.91 10.18
N LYS A 83 -3.03 -15.34 10.00
CA LYS A 83 -3.99 -14.73 9.09
C LYS A 83 -4.74 -13.63 9.82
N TYR A 84 -4.75 -12.43 9.24
CA TYR A 84 -5.45 -11.26 9.75
C TYR A 84 -6.50 -10.83 8.74
N SER A 85 -7.71 -10.53 9.20
CA SER A 85 -8.68 -9.83 8.36
C SER A 85 -8.27 -8.38 8.16
N GLN A 86 -8.80 -7.74 7.12
CA GLN A 86 -8.58 -6.31 6.89
C GLN A 86 -8.94 -5.48 8.13
N ILE A 87 -10.08 -5.78 8.77
CA ILE A 87 -10.55 -5.11 10.00
C ILE A 87 -9.54 -5.28 11.14
N GLN A 88 -8.95 -6.47 11.32
CA GLN A 88 -7.95 -6.72 12.35
C GLN A 88 -6.65 -5.93 12.11
N ILE A 89 -6.27 -5.73 10.85
CA ILE A 89 -5.12 -4.90 10.46
C ILE A 89 -5.39 -3.44 10.80
N GLY A 90 -6.55 -2.90 10.43
CA GLY A 90 -6.95 -1.53 10.77
C GLY A 90 -7.05 -1.28 12.28
N ALA A 91 -7.63 -2.23 13.03
CA ALA A 91 -7.67 -2.18 14.48
C ALA A 91 -6.26 -2.19 15.10
N SER A 92 -5.33 -2.98 14.55
CA SER A 92 -3.94 -2.99 14.98
C SER A 92 -3.24 -1.67 14.66
N CYS A 93 -3.49 -1.09 13.48
CA CYS A 93 -3.00 0.25 13.12
C CYS A 93 -3.47 1.31 14.14
N MET A 94 -4.77 1.33 14.47
CA MET A 94 -5.32 2.21 15.50
C MET A 94 -4.64 2.04 16.86
N ARG A 95 -4.48 0.78 17.31
CA ARG A 95 -3.82 0.47 18.58
C ARG A 95 -2.38 1.01 18.61
N TYR A 96 -1.60 0.80 17.54
CA TYR A 96 -0.24 1.33 17.47
C TYR A 96 -0.23 2.86 17.39
N ARG A 97 -1.10 3.49 16.60
CA ARG A 97 -1.24 4.96 16.55
C ARG A 97 -1.48 5.59 17.92
N GLN A 98 -2.22 4.92 18.81
CA GLN A 98 -2.50 5.42 20.16
C GLN A 98 -1.26 5.42 21.08
N MET A 99 -0.31 4.52 20.86
CA MET A 99 0.92 4.40 21.65
C MET A 99 1.93 5.54 21.39
N PHE A 100 1.79 6.24 20.27
CA PHE A 100 2.73 7.28 19.84
C PHE A 100 2.09 8.68 19.78
N LYS A 101 2.92 9.70 20.02
CA LYS A 101 2.60 11.11 19.72
C LYS A 101 2.71 11.37 18.22
N GLN A 102 3.75 10.81 17.58
CA GLN A 102 3.99 10.87 16.14
C GLN A 102 4.75 9.64 15.67
N ILE A 103 4.51 9.22 14.43
CA ILE A 103 5.19 8.10 13.76
C ILE A 103 5.39 8.46 12.29
N LYS A 104 6.57 8.18 11.74
CA LYS A 104 6.87 8.24 10.32
C LYS A 104 7.36 6.88 9.87
N PHE A 105 6.64 6.28 8.94
CA PHE A 105 7.07 5.12 8.19
C PHE A 105 7.68 5.58 6.87
N THR A 106 8.82 4.99 6.51
CA THR A 106 9.48 5.23 5.22
C THR A 106 9.87 3.89 4.62
N ALA A 107 9.66 3.73 3.32
CA ALA A 107 10.12 2.57 2.55
C ALA A 107 11.38 2.96 1.78
N HIS A 108 12.47 2.25 2.02
CA HIS A 108 13.75 2.39 1.32
C HIS A 108 14.00 1.15 0.46
N ASP A 109 14.87 1.31 -0.55
CA ASP A 109 15.35 0.21 -1.40
C ASP A 109 14.22 -0.66 -1.99
N LEU A 110 13.14 0.00 -2.42
CA LEU A 110 11.93 -0.68 -2.89
C LEU A 110 12.13 -1.30 -4.28
N GLU A 111 12.25 -2.62 -4.28
CA GLU A 111 12.30 -3.45 -5.48
C GLU A 111 10.96 -4.17 -5.65
N VAL A 112 10.43 -4.24 -6.88
CA VAL A 112 9.18 -4.94 -7.19
C VAL A 112 9.42 -5.86 -8.37
N ASN A 113 9.09 -7.14 -8.17
CA ASN A 113 9.21 -8.20 -9.15
C ASN A 113 7.82 -8.75 -9.48
N LEU A 114 7.44 -8.71 -10.76
CA LEU A 114 6.22 -9.37 -11.24
C LEU A 114 6.50 -10.87 -11.32
N THR A 115 5.75 -11.68 -10.57
CA THR A 115 6.01 -13.13 -10.43
C THR A 115 5.06 -13.99 -11.27
N GLY A 116 4.08 -13.37 -11.93
CA GLY A 116 3.07 -14.01 -12.77
C GLY A 116 1.96 -13.02 -13.13
N THR A 117 0.97 -13.47 -13.90
CA THR A 117 -0.19 -12.65 -14.24
C THR A 117 -1.00 -12.31 -12.98
N GLY A 118 -1.03 -11.02 -12.61
CA GLY A 118 -1.75 -10.55 -11.43
C GLY A 118 -1.11 -10.97 -10.10
N THR A 119 0.17 -11.32 -10.08
CA THR A 119 0.93 -11.56 -8.84
C THR A 119 2.27 -10.83 -8.87
N ALA A 120 2.68 -10.26 -7.74
CA ALA A 120 3.96 -9.57 -7.62
C ALA A 120 4.56 -9.76 -6.22
N THR A 121 5.86 -9.52 -6.08
CA THR A 121 6.55 -9.49 -4.80
C THR A 121 7.37 -8.22 -4.71
N ALA A 122 7.26 -7.51 -3.59
CA ALA A 122 8.05 -6.33 -3.29
C ALA A 122 9.01 -6.61 -2.13
N PHE A 123 10.25 -6.16 -2.27
CA PHE A 123 11.27 -6.16 -1.23
C PHE A 123 11.57 -4.73 -0.85
N LEU A 124 11.61 -4.44 0.45
CA LEU A 124 11.89 -3.10 0.95
C LEU A 124 12.55 -3.12 2.33
N THR A 125 13.28 -2.06 2.63
CA THR A 125 13.70 -1.72 3.99
C THR A 125 12.71 -0.73 4.58
N ALA A 126 11.87 -1.19 5.50
CA ALA A 126 10.91 -0.36 6.22
C ALA A 126 11.56 0.28 7.45
N GLU A 127 11.52 1.60 7.51
CA GLU A 127 11.97 2.40 8.65
C GLU A 127 10.77 2.94 9.41
N LEU A 128 10.78 2.79 10.74
CA LEU A 128 9.85 3.42 11.67
C LEU A 128 10.64 4.40 12.55
N ARG A 129 10.35 5.69 12.41
CA ARG A 129 10.76 6.72 13.38
C ARG A 129 9.55 7.23 14.14
N GLY A 130 9.62 7.36 15.45
CA GLY A 130 8.48 7.84 16.22
C GLY A 130 8.82 8.32 17.62
N ILE A 131 7.86 9.01 18.23
CA ILE A 131 7.92 9.44 19.63
C ILE A 131 6.74 8.84 20.36
N THR A 132 6.98 8.05 21.40
CA THR A 132 5.93 7.44 22.22
C THR A 132 5.17 8.50 23.04
N ARG A 133 4.01 8.14 23.59
CA ARG A 133 3.32 9.01 24.56
C ARG A 133 4.17 9.31 25.81
N SER A 134 5.05 8.40 26.22
CA SER A 134 6.03 8.63 27.29
C SER A 134 7.21 9.53 26.89
N GLY A 135 7.29 9.99 25.63
CA GLY A 135 8.36 10.86 25.15
C GLY A 135 9.62 10.12 24.67
N ARG A 136 9.61 8.78 24.65
CA ARG A 136 10.74 7.98 24.15
C ARG A 136 10.80 8.06 22.62
N ASN A 137 12.00 8.31 22.09
CA ASN A 137 12.28 8.18 20.66
C ASN A 137 12.45 6.71 20.28
N ILE A 138 11.82 6.29 19.19
CA ILE A 138 11.98 4.98 18.58
C ILE A 138 12.52 5.18 17.16
N ASN A 139 13.55 4.41 16.81
CA ASN A 139 14.02 4.25 15.45
C ASN A 139 14.23 2.75 15.20
N ALA A 140 13.58 2.18 14.20
CA ALA A 140 13.65 0.76 13.91
C ALA A 140 13.61 0.51 12.39
N PHE A 141 14.43 -0.43 11.93
CA PHE A 141 14.48 -0.87 10.55
C PHE A 141 14.07 -2.34 10.44
N ARG A 142 13.31 -2.70 9.41
CA ARG A 142 12.96 -4.10 9.11
C ARG A 142 12.99 -4.31 7.60
N GLU A 143 13.66 -5.36 7.17
CA GLU A 143 13.51 -5.84 5.80
C GLU A 143 12.19 -6.59 5.67
N LEU A 144 11.40 -6.21 4.68
CA LEU A 144 10.09 -6.78 4.41
C LEU A 144 10.05 -7.39 3.01
N GLU A 145 9.37 -8.52 2.92
CA GLU A 145 8.89 -9.11 1.68
C GLU A 145 7.36 -9.05 1.69
N CYS A 146 6.79 -8.31 0.74
CA CYS A 146 5.36 -8.15 0.58
C CYS A 146 4.89 -8.87 -0.70
N SER A 147 4.02 -9.86 -0.59
CA SER A 147 3.39 -10.48 -1.74
C SER A 147 2.10 -9.75 -2.10
N PHE A 148 1.87 -9.56 -3.39
CA PHE A 148 0.72 -8.86 -3.96
C PHE A 148 -0.08 -9.77 -4.88
N VAL A 149 -1.39 -9.57 -4.89
CA VAL A 149 -2.32 -10.16 -5.85
C VAL A 149 -3.20 -9.07 -6.46
N PHE A 150 -3.45 -9.15 -7.76
CA PHE A 150 -4.39 -8.29 -8.45
C PHE A 150 -5.80 -8.87 -8.31
N HIS A 151 -6.69 -8.13 -7.64
CA HIS A 151 -8.05 -8.57 -7.38
C HIS A 151 -9.01 -7.38 -7.36
N LYS A 152 -10.16 -7.52 -8.05
CA LYS A 152 -11.17 -6.45 -8.18
C LYS A 152 -10.55 -5.12 -8.62
N ASP A 153 -9.80 -5.18 -9.72
CA ASP A 153 -9.15 -4.02 -10.37
C ASP A 153 -8.15 -3.25 -9.50
N LYS A 154 -7.59 -3.88 -8.46
CA LYS A 154 -6.54 -3.31 -7.63
C LYS A 154 -5.52 -4.35 -7.17
N TRP A 155 -4.29 -3.90 -6.98
CA TRP A 155 -3.26 -4.68 -6.29
C TRP A 155 -3.53 -4.68 -4.79
N LEU A 156 -3.38 -5.83 -4.14
CA LEU A 156 -3.58 -5.99 -2.69
C LEU A 156 -2.45 -6.81 -2.10
N ILE A 157 -1.98 -6.41 -0.92
CA ILE A 157 -0.98 -7.15 -0.15
C ILE A 157 -1.66 -8.39 0.43
N SER A 158 -1.23 -9.57 -0.02
CA SER A 158 -1.73 -10.85 0.47
C SER A 158 -0.86 -11.46 1.55
N LYS A 159 0.41 -11.07 1.59
CA LYS A 159 1.40 -11.58 2.54
C LYS A 159 2.42 -10.52 2.91
N VAL A 160 2.80 -10.46 4.18
CA VAL A 160 3.95 -9.67 4.67
C VAL A 160 4.85 -10.59 5.49
N ASN A 161 6.12 -10.70 5.11
CA ASN A 161 7.14 -11.44 5.86
C ASN A 161 8.25 -10.49 6.28
N ILE A 162 8.70 -10.56 7.53
CA ILE A 162 9.99 -9.99 7.92
C ILE A 162 11.09 -10.91 7.39
N ARG A 163 11.94 -10.38 6.52
CA ARG A 163 13.12 -11.10 6.06
C ARG A 163 14.13 -11.11 7.21
N ARG A 164 14.46 -12.29 7.72
CA ARG A 164 15.56 -12.43 8.66
C ARG A 164 16.83 -12.52 7.81
N ILE A 165 17.70 -11.51 7.87
CA ILE A 165 19.07 -11.67 7.37
C ILE A 165 19.66 -12.83 8.17
N ILE A 166 19.94 -13.96 7.51
CA ILE A 166 20.78 -14.99 8.08
C ILE A 166 22.18 -14.37 8.04
N GLU A 167 22.65 -13.84 9.16
CA GLU A 167 24.07 -13.56 9.32
C GLU A 167 24.82 -14.86 9.03
N LYS A 168 25.75 -14.80 8.09
CA LYS A 168 26.64 -15.90 7.74
C LYS A 168 27.74 -16.02 8.78
#